data_AF-A0A817AJI0-F1
#
_entry.id   AF-A0A817AJI0-F1
#
_cell.length_a   1.000
_cell.length_b   1.000
_cell.length_c   1.000
_cell.angle_alpha   90.00
_cell.angle_beta   90.00
_cell.angle_gamma   90.00
#
_symmetry.space_group_name_H-M   'P 1'
#
loop_
_entity.id
_entity.type
_entity.pdbx_description
1 polymer ?
#
loop_
_entity_poly.entity_id
_entity_poly.type
_entity_poly.pdbx_seq_one_letter_code
_entity_poly.pdbx_strand_id
1 'polypeptide(L)'
;MDLQQKHIDLTKIRFVAFDGAAVFSGIRNGIAANFRAVFNLVILFIRCRTHALQLAVISVADGIPDICKSLSTLKSLFYFINRSSVRLTLFEDVQDIFYKQTY
;
A
#
# COMPACT_ATOMS: atom_id res chain seq x y z
N MET A 1 16.79 -2.27 -6.71
CA MET A 1 17.54 -1.02 -6.62
C MET A 1 18.89 -1.35 -6.00
N ASP A 2 19.92 -1.47 -6.82
CA ASP A 2 21.22 -1.94 -6.36
C ASP A 2 22.05 -0.73 -5.89
N LEU A 3 22.28 -0.62 -4.59
CA LEU A 3 23.00 0.51 -3.98
C LEU A 3 24.48 0.53 -4.40
N GLN A 4 25.01 -0.62 -4.81
CA GLN A 4 26.38 -0.75 -5.32
C GLN A 4 26.55 -0.06 -6.68
N GLN A 5 25.52 -0.09 -7.54
CA GLN A 5 25.51 0.64 -8.82
C GLN A 5 25.52 2.16 -8.64
N LYS A 6 25.09 2.65 -7.48
CA LYS A 6 25.10 4.09 -7.15
C LYS A 6 26.37 4.53 -6.42
N HIS A 7 27.38 3.66 -6.30
CA HIS A 7 28.61 3.91 -5.54
C HIS A 7 28.37 4.38 -4.10
N ILE A 8 27.26 3.94 -3.48
CA ILE A 8 26.95 4.27 -2.10
C ILE A 8 27.73 3.32 -1.20
N ASP A 9 28.67 3.87 -0.46
CA ASP A 9 29.45 3.13 0.54
C ASP A 9 28.55 2.76 1.73
N LEU A 10 28.19 1.48 1.80
CA LEU A 10 27.29 0.93 2.82
C LEU A 10 27.89 1.02 4.23
N THR A 11 29.21 1.15 4.37
CA THR A 11 29.87 1.32 5.68
C THR A 11 29.61 2.68 6.31
N LYS A 12 29.21 3.68 5.50
CA LYS A 12 28.88 5.04 5.94
C LYS A 12 27.42 5.18 6.37
N ILE A 13 26.59 4.19 6.09
CA ILE A 13 25.19 4.19 6.54
C ILE A 13 25.21 3.98 8.06
N ARG A 14 24.47 4.81 8.80
CA ARG A 14 24.35 4.71 10.27
C ARG A 14 23.01 4.15 10.70
N PHE A 15 21.96 4.54 9.97
CA PHE A 15 20.59 4.12 10.25
C PHE A 15 19.81 3.95 8.95
N VAL A 16 18.88 3.00 8.96
CA VAL A 16 17.90 2.79 7.90
C VAL A 16 16.51 2.80 8.53
N ALA A 17 15.60 3.59 7.96
CA ALA A 17 14.24 3.67 8.43
C ALA A 17 13.28 3.00 7.45
N PHE A 18 12.37 2.18 7.96
CA PHE A 18 11.30 1.55 7.18
C PHE A 18 9.94 1.99 7.69
N ASP A 19 8.93 1.89 6.83
CA ASP A 19 7.55 1.88 7.30
C ASP A 19 7.26 0.55 8.02
N GLY A 20 6.17 0.52 8.79
CA GLY A 20 5.80 -0.65 9.60
C GLY A 20 5.23 -1.82 8.79
N ALA A 21 5.27 -1.80 7.45
CA ALA A 21 4.63 -2.82 6.65
C ALA A 21 5.30 -4.19 6.84
N ALA A 22 4.49 -5.26 6.80
CA ALA A 22 4.92 -6.62 7.14
C ALA A 22 6.12 -7.13 6.32
N VAL A 23 6.25 -6.65 5.08
CA VAL A 23 7.39 -6.97 4.18
C VAL A 23 8.72 -6.45 4.75
N PHE A 24 8.71 -5.30 5.43
CA PHE A 24 9.91 -4.73 6.05
C PHE A 24 10.09 -5.22 7.48
N SER A 25 9.01 -5.34 8.25
CA SER A 25 9.02 -5.64 9.69
C SER A 25 9.07 -7.13 10.04
N GLY A 26 8.95 -8.03 9.06
CA GLY A 26 8.99 -9.47 9.28
C GLY A 26 10.26 -9.94 10.02
N ILE A 27 10.07 -10.76 11.05
CA ILE A 27 11.16 -11.20 11.95
C ILE A 27 12.18 -12.11 11.24
N ARG A 28 11.69 -13.00 10.38
CA ARG A 28 12.52 -14.03 9.71
C ARG A 28 12.96 -13.63 8.30
N ASN A 29 12.03 -13.16 7.48
CA ASN A 29 12.25 -12.86 6.07
C ASN A 29 11.97 -11.38 5.73
N GLY A 30 11.78 -10.54 6.75
CA GLY A 30 11.59 -9.11 6.52
C GLY A 30 12.89 -8.45 6.08
N ILE A 31 12.78 -7.42 5.25
CA ILE A 31 13.94 -6.69 4.73
C ILE A 31 14.81 -6.16 5.88
N ALA A 32 14.22 -5.71 6.99
CA ALA A 32 14.99 -5.29 8.16
C ALA A 32 15.82 -6.40 8.79
N ALA A 33 15.30 -7.64 8.85
CA ALA A 33 16.03 -8.78 9.40
C ALA A 33 17.24 -9.12 8.52
N ASN A 34 17.05 -9.12 7.19
CA ASN A 34 18.13 -9.33 6.24
C ASN A 34 19.20 -8.23 6.33
N PHE A 35 18.78 -6.97 6.46
CA PHE A 35 19.71 -5.85 6.62
C PHE A 35 20.52 -5.94 7.91
N ARG A 36 19.94 -6.36 9.04
CA ARG A 36 20.68 -6.60 10.30
C ARG A 36 21.68 -7.73 10.20
N ALA A 37 21.37 -8.78 9.42
CA ALA A 37 22.27 -9.92 9.25
C ALA A 37 23.51 -9.58 8.42
N VAL A 38 23.36 -8.70 7.42
CA VAL A 38 24.44 -8.33 6.50
C VAL A 38 25.20 -7.08 6.96
N PHE A 39 24.49 -6.14 7.58
CA PHE A 39 25.05 -4.86 7.98
C PHE A 39 24.75 -4.59 9.46
N ASN A 40 25.77 -4.18 10.22
CA ASN A 40 25.63 -3.84 11.63
C ASN A 40 25.01 -2.42 11.78
N LEU A 41 23.79 -2.25 11.25
CA LEU A 41 23.09 -0.97 11.13
C LEU A 41 21.94 -0.87 12.14
N VAL A 42 21.70 0.36 12.61
CA VAL A 42 20.50 0.66 13.40
C VAL A 42 19.29 0.71 12.46
N ILE A 43 18.31 -0.17 12.69
CA ILE A 43 17.04 -0.14 11.94
C ILE A 43 15.98 0.58 12.77
N LEU A 44 15.37 1.60 12.18
CA LEU A 44 14.26 2.36 12.75
C LEU A 44 12.96 2.00 12.02
N PHE A 45 11.88 1.82 12.78
CA PHE A 45 10.55 1.70 12.19
C PHE A 45 9.78 2.98 12.47
N ILE A 46 9.58 3.76 11.41
CA ILE A 46 8.81 5.00 11.49
C ILE A 46 7.42 4.70 10.96
N ARG A 47 6.44 4.67 11.85
CA ARG A 47 5.04 4.48 11.43
C ARG A 47 4.59 5.71 10.64
N CYS A 48 4.22 5.50 9.38
CA CYS A 48 3.61 6.54 8.57
C CYS A 48 2.30 7.00 9.22
N ARG A 49 2.18 8.30 9.51
CA ARG A 49 0.99 8.88 10.15
C ARG A 49 -0.27 8.66 9.32
N THR A 50 -0.14 8.71 7.99
CA THR A 50 -1.24 8.42 7.06
C THR A 50 -1.72 6.98 7.17
N HIS A 51 -0.81 6.01 7.25
CA HIS A 51 -1.19 4.60 7.43
C HIS A 51 -1.84 4.36 8.79
N ALA A 52 -1.30 4.96 9.86
CA ALA A 52 -1.88 4.87 11.19
C ALA A 52 -3.28 5.49 11.26
N LEU A 53 -3.49 6.65 10.63
CA LEU A 53 -4.80 7.29 10.52
C LEU A 53 -5.78 6.42 9.74
N GLN A 54 -5.36 5.88 8.59
CA GLN A 54 -6.19 5.01 7.78
C GLN A 54 -6.64 3.76 8.55
N LEU A 55 -5.73 3.12 9.29
CA LEU A 55 -6.07 1.97 10.12
C LEU A 55 -7.07 2.34 11.23
N ALA A 56 -6.90 3.49 11.88
CA ALA A 56 -7.84 3.97 12.90
C ALA A 56 -9.23 4.24 12.30
N VAL A 57 -9.29 4.90 11.15
CA VAL A 57 -10.56 5.19 10.45
C VAL A 57 -11.27 3.90 10.05
N ILE A 58 -10.55 2.94 9.44
CA ILE A 58 -11.12 1.65 9.05
C ILE A 58 -11.60 0.89 10.28
N SER A 59 -10.82 0.86 11.37
CA SER A 59 -11.21 0.16 12.60
C SER A 59 -12.50 0.72 13.21
N VAL A 60 -12.74 2.02 13.10
CA VAL A 60 -14.00 2.64 13.55
C VAL A 60 -15.13 2.34 12.57
N ALA A 61 -14.87 2.47 11.26
CA ALA A 61 -15.83 2.15 10.22
C ALA A 61 -16.31 0.70 10.28
N ASP A 62 -15.42 -0.24 10.63
CA ASP A 62 -15.71 -1.67 10.78
C ASP A 62 -16.72 -1.95 11.91
N GLY A 63 -16.81 -1.04 12.89
CA GLY A 63 -17.80 -1.09 13.97
C GLY A 63 -19.19 -0.57 13.57
N ILE A 64 -19.35 0.02 12.39
CA ILE A 64 -20.61 0.62 11.92
C ILE A 64 -21.16 -0.22 10.75
N PRO A 65 -22.21 -1.05 10.99
CA PRO A 65 -22.68 -2.03 10.00
C PRO A 65 -23.04 -1.45 8.63
N ASP A 66 -23.62 -0.25 8.59
CA ASP A 66 -24.04 0.38 7.34
C ASP A 66 -22.84 0.86 6.49
N ILE A 67 -21.78 1.33 7.15
CA ILE A 67 -20.53 1.68 6.47
C ILE A 67 -19.87 0.42 5.93
N CYS A 68 -19.80 -0.65 6.73
CA CYS A 68 -19.30 -1.96 6.29
C CYS A 68 -20.02 -2.50 5.06
N LYS A 69 -21.37 -2.45 5.07
CA LYS A 69 -22.19 -2.91 3.94
C LYS A 69 -21.94 -2.06 2.69
N SER A 70 -21.86 -0.74 2.87
CA SER A 70 -21.61 0.20 1.77
C SER A 70 -20.24 -0.05 1.13
N LEU A 71 -19.19 -0.18 1.94
CA LEU A 71 -17.83 -0.48 1.47
C LEU A 71 -17.74 -1.87 0.83
N SER A 72 -18.39 -2.87 1.41
CA SER A 72 -18.44 -4.23 0.85
C SER A 72 -19.13 -4.26 -0.51
N THR A 73 -20.21 -3.50 -0.67
CA THR A 73 -20.96 -3.37 -1.93
C THR A 73 -20.09 -2.67 -2.98
N LEU A 74 -19.44 -1.56 -2.61
CA LEU A 74 -18.54 -0.84 -3.51
C LEU A 74 -17.37 -1.72 -3.96
N LYS A 75 -16.77 -2.48 -3.05
CA LYS A 75 -15.71 -3.45 -3.36
C LYS A 75 -16.19 -4.54 -4.31
N SER A 76 -17.42 -5.02 -4.11
CA SER A 76 -18.02 -6.04 -4.99
C SER A 76 -18.30 -5.49 -6.38
N LEU A 77 -18.80 -4.25 -6.49
CA LEU A 77 -18.98 -3.55 -7.76
C LEU A 77 -17.64 -3.35 -8.48
N PHE A 78 -16.61 -2.90 -7.76
CA PHE A 78 -15.27 -2.74 -8.30
C PHE A 78 -14.75 -4.06 -8.88
N TYR A 79 -14.87 -5.17 -8.15
CA TYR A 79 -14.45 -6.48 -8.68
C TYR A 79 -15.30 -6.97 -9.83
N PHE A 80 -16.61 -6.71 -9.80
CA PHE A 80 -17.50 -7.05 -10.89
C PHE A 80 -16.99 -6.41 -12.18
N ILE A 81 -16.68 -5.11 -12.17
CA ILE A 81 -16.16 -4.39 -13.35
C ILE A 81 -14.75 -4.90 -13.70
N ASN A 82 -13.80 -4.85 -12.76
CA ASN A 82 -12.37 -5.02 -13.05
C ASN A 82 -11.93 -6.47 -13.33
N ARG A 83 -12.73 -7.49 -12.96
CA ARG A 83 -12.40 -8.90 -13.25
C ARG A 83 -12.73 -9.34 -14.68
N SER A 84 -13.29 -8.47 -15.51
CA SER A 84 -13.55 -8.76 -16.92
C SER A 84 -13.11 -7.58 -17.75
N SER A 85 -12.18 -7.80 -18.67
CA SER A 85 -11.75 -6.79 -19.64
C SER A 85 -12.93 -6.23 -20.44
N VAL A 86 -13.88 -7.09 -20.86
CA VAL A 86 -15.08 -6.66 -21.59
C VAL A 86 -15.94 -5.71 -20.76
N ARG A 87 -16.17 -6.01 -19.47
CA ARG A 87 -16.96 -5.12 -18.60
C ARG A 87 -16.22 -3.84 -18.24
N LEU A 88 -14.89 -3.90 -18.11
CA LEU A 88 -14.07 -2.72 -17.89
C LEU A 88 -14.15 -1.79 -19.10
N THR A 89 -13.95 -2.30 -20.32
CA THR A 89 -14.06 -1.49 -21.55
C THR A 89 -15.44 -0.87 -21.70
N LEU A 90 -16.52 -1.64 -21.50
CA LEU A 90 -17.88 -1.09 -21.53
C LEU A 90 -18.11 0.00 -20.47
N PHE A 91 -17.54 -0.18 -19.28
CA PHE A 91 -17.61 0.83 -18.22
C PHE A 91 -16.86 2.12 -18.59
N GLU A 92 -15.66 1.98 -19.16
CA GLU A 92 -14.85 3.11 -19.67
C GLU A 92 -15.57 3.84 -20.81
N ASP A 93 -16.16 3.11 -21.76
CA ASP A 93 -16.96 3.69 -22.87
C ASP A 93 -18.14 4.52 -22.33
N VAL A 94 -18.84 4.01 -21.32
CA VAL A 94 -19.93 4.73 -20.66
C VAL A 94 -19.41 5.97 -19.93
N GLN A 95 -18.28 5.85 -19.21
CA GLN A 95 -17.65 7.00 -18.55
C GLN A 95 -17.28 8.09 -19.56
N ASP A 96 -16.71 7.72 -20.71
CA ASP A 96 -16.33 8.64 -21.78
C ASP A 96 -17.52 9.43 -22.34
N ILE A 97 -18.70 8.80 -22.47
CA ILE A 97 -19.94 9.48 -22.90
C ILE A 97 -20.32 10.56 -21.88
N PHE A 98 -20.28 10.23 -20.59
CA PHE A 98 -20.64 11.18 -19.54
C PHE A 98 -19.60 12.31 -19.37
N TYR A 99 -18.31 12.00 -19.43
CA TYR A 99 -17.24 13.01 -19.33
C TYR A 99 -17.23 13.98 -20.51
N LYS A 100 -17.59 13.54 -21.73
CA LYS A 100 -17.72 14.42 -22.91
C LYS A 100 -18.97 15.31 -22.89
N GLN A 101 -19.99 14.98 -22.10
CA GLN A 101 -21.20 15.81 -21.97
C GLN A 101 -21.06 16.92 -20.92
N THR A 102 -19.98 16.93 -20.12
CA THR A 102 -19.80 17.89 -19.02
C THR A 102 -18.89 19.08 -19.36
N TYR A 103 -18.40 19.19 -20.60
CA TYR A 103 -17.62 20.32 -21.13
C TYR A 103 -18.08 20.69 -22.53
#